data_AF-A0A3D1XW67-F1
#
_entry.id   AF-A0A3D1XW67-F1
#
_cell.length_a   1.000
_cell.length_b   1.000
_cell.length_c   1.000
_cell.angle_alpha   90.00
_cell.angle_beta   90.00
_cell.angle_gamma   90.00
#
_symmetry.space_group_name_H-M   'P 1'
#
loop_
_entity.id
_entity.type
_entity.pdbx_description
1 polymer ?
#
loop_
_entity_poly.entity_id
_entity_poly.type
_entity_poly.pdbx_seq_one_letter_code
_entity_poly.pdbx_strand_id
1 'polypeptide(L)' 'MLNISSTSQNTQLLPIPTSEYPTPATRPLYSLLSNDKLEKVFGFKMPYWNDALKDCMHSKSKN' A
#
# COMPACT_ATOMS: atom_id res chain seq x y z
N MET A 1 -8.62 9.22 -5.58
CA MET A 1 -7.34 9.85 -5.20
C MET A 1 -7.14 9.67 -3.72
N LEU A 2 -6.03 9.05 -3.29
CA LEU A 2 -5.69 9.02 -1.85
C LEU A 2 -5.32 10.43 -1.41
N ASN A 3 -6.06 11.00 -0.48
CA ASN A 3 -5.73 12.29 0.11
C ASN A 3 -5.04 12.04 1.46
N ILE A 4 -3.71 12.03 1.46
CA ILE A 4 -2.86 11.88 2.66
C ILE A 4 -2.60 13.27 3.27
N SER A 5 -3.63 13.86 3.88
CA SER A 5 -3.64 15.28 4.27
C SER A 5 -2.90 15.63 5.57
N SER A 6 -2.13 14.71 6.18
CA SER A 6 -1.52 14.91 7.50
C SER A 6 -0.04 15.31 7.50
N THR A 7 0.60 15.43 6.33
CA THR A 7 1.96 15.99 6.21
C THR A 7 1.89 17.35 5.53
N SER A 8 2.50 18.35 6.17
CA SER A 8 2.67 19.69 5.60
C SER A 8 3.42 19.62 4.24
N GLN A 9 2.99 20.48 3.30
CA GLN A 9 3.74 20.99 2.14
C GLN A 9 3.69 20.21 0.80
N ASN A 10 2.76 20.64 -0.06
CA ASN A 10 2.89 20.92 -1.50
C ASN A 10 4.01 20.21 -2.30
N THR A 11 4.14 18.90 -2.15
CA THR A 11 5.16 18.10 -2.86
C THR A 11 4.50 17.37 -4.02
N GLN A 12 4.98 17.62 -5.25
CA GLN A 12 4.50 16.93 -6.44
C GLN A 12 5.07 15.51 -6.51
N LEU A 13 4.19 14.52 -6.62
CA LEU A 13 4.58 13.13 -6.88
C LEU A 13 4.65 12.88 -8.39
N LEU A 14 5.82 12.46 -8.88
CA LEU A 14 6.04 12.14 -10.29
C LEU A 14 6.21 10.62 -10.47
N PRO A 15 5.46 9.97 -11.36
CA PRO A 15 5.65 8.56 -11.67
C PRO A 15 6.91 8.35 -12.51
N ILE A 16 7.67 7.29 -12.22
CA ILE A 16 8.84 6.87 -13.01
C ILE A 16 8.78 5.36 -13.29
N PRO A 17 9.35 4.87 -14.42
CA PRO A 17 9.58 3.46 -14.66
C PRO A 17 10.72 2.92 -13.79
N THR A 18 10.73 1.61 -13.54
CA THR A 18 11.80 0.94 -12.76
C THR A 18 13.19 1.14 -13.36
N SER A 19 13.30 1.33 -14.69
CA SER A 19 14.58 1.58 -15.37
C SER A 19 15.26 2.87 -14.94
N GLU A 20 14.52 3.86 -14.47
CA GLU A 20 15.07 5.13 -13.97
C GLU A 20 15.61 5.03 -12.54
N TYR A 21 15.32 3.92 -11.85
CA TYR A 21 15.82 3.65 -10.50
C TYR A 21 16.30 2.19 -10.35
N PRO A 22 17.47 1.84 -10.92
CA PRO A 22 17.96 0.47 -10.92
C PRO A 22 18.42 0.03 -9.52
N THR A 23 18.01 -1.17 -9.12
CA THR A 23 18.46 -1.80 -7.87
C THR A 23 19.18 -3.13 -8.15
N PRO A 24 20.14 -3.56 -7.31
CA PRO A 24 20.86 -4.82 -7.53
C PRO A 24 19.95 -6.05 -7.61
N ALA A 25 18.88 -6.09 -6.82
CA ALA A 25 17.86 -7.13 -6.90
C ALA A 25 16.82 -6.78 -7.97
N THR A 26 16.50 -7.76 -8.82
CA THR A 26 15.43 -7.64 -9.82
C THR A 26 14.07 -7.57 -9.15
N ARG A 27 13.27 -6.56 -9.52
CA ARG A 27 11.89 -6.41 -9.05
C ARG A 27 10.92 -7.06 -10.05
N PRO A 28 10.05 -7.99 -9.62
CA PRO A 28 8.98 -8.48 -10.47
C PRO A 28 8.07 -7.33 -10.91
N LEU A 29 7.65 -7.33 -12.18
CA LEU A 29 6.75 -6.30 -12.71
C LEU A 29 5.36 -6.37 -12.05
N TYR A 30 4.94 -7.56 -11.63
CA TYR A 30 3.64 -7.80 -11.03
C TYR A 30 3.77 -8.83 -9.89
N SER A 31 3.49 -8.40 -8.66
CA SER A 31 3.61 -9.22 -7.45
C SER A 31 2.31 -9.27 -6.65
N LEU A 32 1.15 -9.12 -7.30
CA LEU A 32 -0.15 -9.25 -6.62
C LEU A 32 -0.39 -10.70 -6.22
N LEU A 33 -0.86 -10.89 -4.99
CA LEU A 33 -1.20 -12.18 -4.42
C LEU A 33 -2.72 -12.31 -4.27
N SER A 34 -3.24 -13.52 -4.47
CA SER A 34 -4.65 -13.83 -4.18
C SER A 34 -4.83 -14.18 -2.71
N ASN A 35 -5.89 -13.62 -2.10
CA ASN A 35 -6.32 -13.92 -0.74
C ASN A 35 -7.45 -14.99 -0.68
N ASP A 36 -7.79 -15.63 -1.81
CA ASP A 36 -8.93 -16.54 -1.88
C ASP A 36 -8.81 -17.71 -0.91
N LYS A 37 -7.58 -18.20 -0.66
CA LYS A 37 -7.35 -19.29 0.29
C LYS A 37 -7.66 -18.86 1.72
N LEU A 38 -7.31 -17.63 2.09
CA LEU A 38 -7.59 -17.08 3.41
C LEU A 38 -9.11 -16.99 3.64
N GLU A 39 -9.84 -16.44 2.66
CA GLU A 39 -11.29 -16.31 2.73
C GLU A 39 -11.97 -17.68 2.78
N LYS A 40 -11.56 -18.64 1.94
CA LYS A 40 -12.14 -19.99 1.91
C LYS A 40 -11.91 -20.78 3.19
N VAL A 41 -10.73 -20.70 3.78
CA VAL A 41 -10.36 -21.53 4.94
C VAL A 41 -10.87 -20.92 6.24
N PHE A 42 -10.82 -19.60 6.38
CA PHE A 42 -11.09 -18.92 7.64
C PHE A 42 -12.35 -18.05 7.62
N GLY A 43 -13.03 -17.92 6.48
CA GLY A 43 -14.15 -16.99 6.32
C GLY A 43 -13.74 -15.52 6.46
N PHE A 44 -12.44 -15.22 6.40
CA PHE A 44 -11.91 -13.89 6.65
C PHE A 44 -11.58 -13.18 5.35
N LYS A 45 -12.30 -12.09 5.08
CA LYS A 45 -12.07 -11.22 3.94
C LYS A 45 -11.18 -10.05 4.32
N MET A 46 -10.05 -9.91 3.64
CA MET A 46 -9.16 -8.77 3.84
C MET A 46 -9.83 -7.46 3.44
N PRO A 47 -9.63 -6.36 4.20
CA PRO A 47 -10.10 -5.04 3.79
C PRO A 47 -9.42 -4.59 2.49
N TYR A 48 -10.07 -3.68 1.76
CA TYR A 48 -9.40 -2.98 0.67
C TYR A 48 -8.22 -2.18 1.22
N TRP A 49 -7.12 -2.13 0.47
CA TRP A 49 -5.86 -1.55 0.94
C TRP A 49 -6.00 -0.07 1.35
N ASN A 50 -6.87 0.68 0.69
CA ASN A 50 -7.12 2.09 1.00
C ASN A 50 -7.83 2.29 2.34
N ASP A 51 -8.63 1.32 2.79
CA ASP A 51 -9.31 1.39 4.07
C ASP A 51 -8.38 0.94 5.19
N ALA A 52 -7.63 -0.15 4.99
CA ALA A 52 -6.58 -0.58 5.91
C ALA A 52 -5.51 0.50 6.14
N LEU A 53 -5.14 1.24 5.09
CA LEU A 53 -4.21 2.37 5.19
C LEU A 53 -4.79 3.49 6.08
N LYS A 54 -6.06 3.86 5.92
CA LYS A 54 -6.69 4.87 6.78
C LYS A 54 -6.67 4.42 8.23
N ASP A 55 -7.00 3.16 8.51
CA ASP A 55 -7.00 2.61 9.86
C ASP A 55 -5.59 2.69 10.49
N CYS A 56 -4.55 2.33 9.73
CA CYS A 56 -3.16 2.43 10.16
C CYS A 56 -2.73 3.89 10.43
N MET A 57 -3.16 4.83 9.60
CA MET A 57 -2.84 6.25 9.78
C MET A 57 -3.61 6.89 10.94
N HIS A 58 -4.80 6.37 11.26
CA HIS A 58 -5.63 6.84 12.37
C HIS A 58 -5.32 6.16 13.70
N SER A 59 -4.67 4.99 13.70
CA SER A 59 -4.14 4.37 14.91
C SER A 59 -3.00 5.22 15.46
N LYS A 60 -3.33 6.24 16.24
CA LYS A 60 -2.34 7.00 17.02
C LYS A 60 -1.56 6.01 17.89
N SER A 61 -0.24 6.16 17.92
CA SER A 61 0.58 5.54 18.97
C SER A 61 -0.05 5.89 20.32
N LYS A 62 -0.60 4.90 21.02
CA LYS A 62 -0.93 5.04 22.44
C LYS A 62 0.40 5.27 23.16
N ASN A 63 0.71 6.52 23.45
CA ASN A 63 1.57 6.89 24.56
C ASN A 63 0.66 7.26 25.73
#